data_AF-Q84IL5-F1
#
_entry.id   AF-Q84IL5-F1
#
_cell.length_a   1.000
_cell.length_b   1.000
_cell.length_c   1.000
_cell.angle_alpha   90.00
_cell.angle_beta   90.00
_cell.angle_gamma   90.00
#
_symmetry.space_group_name_H-M   'P 1'
#
loop_
_entity.id
_entity.type
_entity.pdbx_description
1 polymer ?
#
loop_
_entity_poly.entity_id
_entity_poly.type
_entity_poly.pdbx_seq_one_letter_code
_entity_poly.pdbx_strand_id
1 'polypeptide(L)'
;MLENLKIEDLPDSYKDVAEEIGIDSFKKLVKLLGGNSLYIPKEVSLTRPIRDRIIKEDFNGDYKILSRRYNISQSQIRNILDKQTKGV
;
A
#
# COMPACT_ATOMS: atom_id res chain seq x y z
N MET A 1 -0.99 17.95 26.86
CA MET A 1 0.08 16.97 27.21
C MET A 1 0.72 16.37 25.97
N LEU A 2 -0.03 15.66 25.11
CA LEU A 2 0.53 15.05 23.89
C LEU A 2 1.22 16.05 22.94
N GLU A 3 0.79 17.32 22.93
CA GLU A 3 1.39 18.37 22.09
C GLU A 3 2.87 18.64 22.42
N ASN A 4 3.28 18.42 23.67
CA ASN A 4 4.65 18.63 24.12
C ASN A 4 5.55 17.41 23.88
N LEU A 5 4.99 16.28 23.42
CA LEU A 5 5.75 15.06 23.16
C LEU A 5 6.82 15.30 22.09
N LYS A 6 8.05 14.90 22.38
CA LYS A 6 9.18 14.89 21.45
C LYS A 6 9.55 13.45 21.09
N ILE A 7 10.37 13.31 20.04
CA ILE A 7 10.86 11.99 19.60
C ILE A 7 11.69 11.30 20.71
N GLU A 8 12.48 12.09 21.45
CA GLU A 8 13.32 11.61 22.56
C GLU A 8 12.51 10.96 23.69
N ASP A 9 11.25 11.38 23.86
CA ASP A 9 10.35 10.87 24.90
C ASP A 9 9.71 9.52 24.53
N LEU A 10 9.87 9.08 23.27
CA LEU A 10 9.28 7.83 22.78
C LEU A 10 10.13 6.61 23.17
N PRO A 11 9.50 5.46 23.45
CA PRO A 11 10.21 4.18 23.42
C PRO A 11 10.79 3.92 22.02
N ASP A 12 11.94 3.23 21.96
CA ASP A 12 12.65 2.99 20.69
C ASP A 12 11.77 2.31 19.63
N SER A 13 10.82 1.46 20.04
CA SER A 13 9.86 0.80 19.14
C SER A 13 8.97 1.76 18.34
N TYR A 14 8.82 3.01 18.79
CA TYR A 14 8.01 4.03 18.13
C TYR A 14 8.84 5.16 17.52
N LYS A 15 10.15 5.24 17.83
CA LYS A 15 11.03 6.27 17.30
C LYS A 15 11.18 6.16 15.80
N ASP A 16 11.50 4.96 15.29
CA ASP A 16 11.66 4.73 13.85
C ASP A 16 10.44 5.24 13.06
N VAL A 17 9.24 4.95 13.55
CA VAL A 17 7.99 5.39 12.92
C VAL A 17 7.85 6.91 13.02
N ALA A 18 8.07 7.50 14.20
CA ALA A 18 7.90 8.93 14.43
C ALA A 18 8.96 9.79 13.70
N GLU A 19 10.17 9.28 13.51
CA GLU A 19 11.23 9.89 12.71
C GLU A 19 10.88 9.89 11.23
N GLU A 20 10.36 8.76 10.72
CA GLU A 20 9.97 8.62 9.31
C GLU A 20 8.78 9.53 8.94
N ILE A 21 7.72 9.57 9.77
CA ILE A 21 6.49 10.33 9.44
C ILE A 21 6.44 11.74 10.04
N GLY A 22 7.39 12.06 10.93
CA GLY A 22 7.42 13.26 11.75
C GLY A 22 6.55 13.17 13.02
N ILE A 23 7.03 13.80 14.10
CA ILE A 23 6.41 13.74 15.44
C ILE A 23 4.96 14.25 15.46
N ASP A 24 4.62 15.26 14.66
CA ASP A 24 3.26 15.80 14.62
C ASP A 24 2.27 14.86 13.94
N SER A 25 2.71 14.15 12.89
CA SER A 25 1.92 13.10 12.25
C SER A 25 1.74 11.92 13.19
N PHE A 26 2.79 11.54 13.93
CA PHE A 26 2.71 10.51 14.97
C PHE A 26 1.68 10.89 16.06
N LYS A 27 1.69 12.12 16.57
CA LYS A 27 0.68 12.61 17.52
C LYS A 27 -0.75 12.51 16.96
N LYS A 28 -0.95 12.81 15.67
CA LYS A 28 -2.26 12.64 15.01
C LYS A 28 -2.67 11.16 14.94
N LEU A 29 -1.71 10.27 14.65
CA LEU A 29 -1.95 8.83 14.63
C LEU A 29 -2.35 8.29 16.02
N VAL A 30 -1.67 8.74 17.08
CA VAL A 30 -2.04 8.41 18.47
C VAL A 30 -3.44 8.92 18.81
N LYS A 31 -3.80 10.15 18.41
CA LYS A 31 -5.16 10.68 18.61
C LYS A 31 -6.22 9.87 17.85
N LEU A 32 -5.89 9.37 16.67
CA LEU A 32 -6.83 8.64 15.81
C LEU A 32 -7.01 7.18 16.26
N LEU A 33 -5.94 6.50 16.66
CA LEU A 33 -5.90 5.04 16.82
C LEU A 33 -5.41 4.57 18.20
N GLY A 34 -5.04 5.46 19.11
CA GLY A 34 -4.51 5.10 20.43
C GLY A 34 -5.43 4.15 21.19
N GLY A 35 -4.88 3.03 21.65
CA GLY A 35 -5.63 1.97 22.32
C GLY A 35 -6.21 0.89 21.39
N ASN A 36 -6.16 1.09 20.07
CA ASN A 36 -6.53 0.08 19.08
C ASN A 36 -5.30 -0.64 18.51
N SER A 37 -5.52 -1.85 17.98
CA SER A 37 -4.53 -2.55 17.16
C SER A 37 -4.87 -2.35 15.69
N LEU A 38 -4.02 -1.61 14.96
CA LEU A 38 -4.13 -1.46 13.51
C LEU A 38 -3.07 -2.32 12.83
N TYR A 39 -3.52 -3.20 11.94
CA TYR A 39 -2.62 -3.94 11.06
C TYR A 39 -2.09 -3.03 9.94
N ILE A 40 -0.77 -2.97 9.79
CA ILE A 40 -0.13 -2.34 8.63
C ILE A 40 0.04 -3.39 7.52
N PRO A 41 -0.70 -3.27 6.40
CA PRO A 41 -0.62 -4.25 5.32
C PRO A 41 0.73 -4.20 4.62
N LYS A 42 1.14 -5.36 4.07
CA LYS A 42 2.28 -5.41 3.14
C LYS A 42 1.98 -4.51 1.93
N GLU A 43 3.00 -3.81 1.44
CA GLU A 43 2.91 -2.96 0.26
C GLU A 43 2.24 -3.68 -0.93
N VAL A 44 2.69 -4.92 -1.21
CA VAL A 44 2.15 -5.75 -2.31
C VAL A 44 0.64 -5.98 -2.19
N SER A 45 0.08 -6.07 -0.98
CA SER A 45 -1.36 -6.25 -0.79
C SER A 45 -2.14 -5.01 -1.20
N LEU A 46 -1.57 -3.81 -1.03
CA LEU A 46 -2.16 -2.55 -1.45
C LEU A 46 -1.91 -2.24 -2.93
N THR A 47 -0.71 -2.55 -3.43
CA THR A 47 -0.31 -2.20 -4.81
C THR A 47 -0.78 -3.20 -5.85
N ARG A 48 -1.02 -4.47 -5.49
CA ARG A 48 -1.55 -5.49 -6.41
C ARG A 48 -2.87 -5.08 -7.10
N PRO A 49 -3.94 -4.67 -6.39
CA PRO A 49 -5.16 -4.25 -7.05
C PRO A 49 -4.96 -3.01 -7.93
N ILE A 50 -4.06 -2.09 -7.52
CA ILE A 50 -3.70 -0.92 -8.32
C ILE A 50 -3.00 -1.34 -9.62
N ARG A 51 -2.00 -2.22 -9.54
CA ARG A 51 -1.31 -2.78 -10.70
C ARG A 51 -2.29 -3.46 -11.65
N ASP A 52 -3.18 -4.29 -11.12
CA ASP A 52 -4.18 -5.01 -11.92
C ASP A 52 -5.14 -4.05 -12.63
N ARG A 53 -5.49 -2.92 -12.00
CA ARG A 53 -6.25 -1.83 -12.64
C ARG A 53 -5.46 -1.15 -13.75
N ILE A 54 -4.21 -0.76 -13.50
CA ILE A 54 -3.37 -0.09 -14.51
C ILE A 54 -3.13 -1.02 -15.72
N ILE A 55 -2.89 -2.32 -15.51
CA ILE A 55 -2.76 -3.30 -16.60
C ILE A 55 -3.99 -3.34 -17.50
N LYS A 56 -5.19 -3.20 -16.93
CA LYS A 56 -6.44 -3.14 -17.69
C LYS A 56 -6.56 -1.84 -18.49
N GLU A 57 -6.20 -0.72 -17.88
CA GLU A 57 -6.21 0.60 -18.53
C GLU A 57 -5.18 0.67 -19.69
N ASP A 58 -4.03 0.03 -19.52
CA ASP A 58 -2.95 -0.04 -20.51
C ASP A 58 -3.19 -1.06 -21.64
N PHE A 59 -4.22 -1.93 -21.54
CA PHE A 59 -4.38 -3.02 -22.48
C PHE A 59 -4.84 -2.54 -23.86
N ASN A 60 -3.97 -2.72 -24.86
CA ASN A 60 -4.20 -2.35 -26.25
C ASN A 60 -4.28 -3.56 -27.20
N GLY A 61 -4.44 -4.78 -26.66
CA GLY A 61 -4.42 -6.03 -27.43
C GLY A 61 -3.09 -6.79 -27.40
N ASP A 62 -1.96 -6.16 -27.03
CA ASP A 62 -0.65 -6.81 -26.99
C ASP A 62 -0.25 -7.29 -25.58
N TYR A 63 -0.49 -8.58 -25.33
CA TYR A 63 -0.11 -9.25 -24.09
C TYR A 63 1.41 -9.31 -23.83
N LYS A 64 2.23 -9.31 -24.89
CA LYS A 64 3.70 -9.45 -24.78
C LYS A 64 4.33 -8.16 -24.29
N ILE A 65 3.85 -7.02 -24.75
CA ILE A 65 4.32 -5.70 -24.28
C ILE A 65 4.01 -5.55 -22.79
N LEU A 66 2.79 -5.84 -22.36
CA LEU A 66 2.41 -5.75 -20.94
C LEU A 66 3.20 -6.72 -20.07
N SER A 67 3.38 -7.96 -20.51
CA SER A 67 4.17 -8.97 -19.78
C SER A 67 5.59 -8.47 -19.49
N ARG A 68 6.24 -7.83 -20.48
CA ARG A 68 7.58 -7.24 -20.32
C ARG A 68 7.57 -6.01 -19.41
N ARG A 69 6.61 -5.09 -19.62
CA ARG A 69 6.51 -3.83 -18.84
C ARG A 69 6.28 -4.11 -17.36
N TYR A 70 5.36 -5.02 -17.04
CA TYR A 70 4.95 -5.33 -15.68
C TYR A 70 5.72 -6.51 -15.06
N ASN A 71 6.68 -7.09 -15.79
CA ASN A 71 7.47 -8.24 -15.39
C ASN A 71 6.63 -9.40 -14.81
N ILE A 72 5.55 -9.75 -15.50
CA ILE A 72 4.65 -10.85 -15.14
C ILE A 72 4.31 -11.68 -16.38
N SER A 73 3.92 -12.94 -16.20
CA SER A 73 3.65 -13.83 -17.33
C SER A 73 2.44 -13.37 -18.15
N GLN A 74 2.41 -13.69 -19.44
CA GLN A 74 1.22 -13.46 -20.26
C GLN A 74 -0.03 -14.17 -19.70
N SER A 75 0.14 -15.32 -19.04
CA SER A 75 -0.95 -16.01 -18.36
C SER A 75 -1.49 -15.20 -17.17
N GLN A 76 -0.63 -14.54 -16.39
CA GLN A 76 -1.06 -13.63 -15.33
C GLN A 76 -1.76 -12.40 -15.89
N ILE A 77 -1.28 -11.83 -17.01
CA ILE A 77 -1.97 -10.73 -17.70
C ILE A 77 -3.38 -11.15 -18.12
N ARG A 78 -3.54 -12.32 -18.78
CA ARG A 78 -4.86 -12.85 -19.15
C ARG A 78 -5.77 -13.01 -17.93
N ASN A 79 -5.28 -13.65 -16.87
CA ASN A 79 -6.04 -13.82 -15.63
C ASN A 79 -6.48 -12.49 -15.00
N ILE A 80 -5.66 -11.44 -15.09
CA ILE A 80 -5.98 -10.11 -14.58
C ILE A 80 -7.11 -9.47 -15.41
N LEU A 81 -7.02 -9.57 -16.73
CA LEU A 81 -8.03 -9.05 -17.66
C LEU A 81 -9.35 -9.82 -17.52
N ASP A 82 -9.31 -11.15 -17.44
CA ASP A 82 -10.49 -12.02 -17.35
C ASP A 82 -11.26 -11.92 -16.02
N LYS A 83 -10.57 -11.54 -14.92
CA LYS A 83 -11.20 -11.37 -13.61
C LYS A 83 -12.29 -10.28 -13.56
N GLN A 84 -12.39 -9.40 -14.56
CA GLN A 84 -13.47 -8.41 -14.63
C GLN A 84 -14.79 -9.00 -15.13
N THR A 85 -14.77 -10.14 -15.83
CA THR A 85 -15.97 -10.72 -16.47
C THR A 85 -16.84 -11.54 -15.50
N LYS A 86 -16.35 -11.82 -14.29
CA LYS A 86 -17.13 -12.47 -13.22
C LYS A 86 -17.42 -11.47 -12.09
N GLY A 87 -18.21 -10.45 -12.44
CA GLY A 87 -18.94 -9.63 -11.48
C GLY A 87 -20.44 -9.87 -11.67
N VAL A 88 -20.95 -10.93 -11.04
CA VAL A 88 -22.33 -10.99 -10.53
C VAL A 88 -22.20 -11.08 -9.02
#